data_AF-A0A5C8GKU7-F1
#
_entry.id   AF-A0A5C8GKU7-F1
#
_cell.length_a   1.000
_cell.length_b   1.000
_cell.length_c   1.000
_cell.angle_alpha   90.00
_cell.angle_beta   90.00
_cell.angle_gamma   90.00
#
_symmetry.space_group_name_H-M   'P 1'
#
loop_
_entity.id
_entity.type
_entity.pdbx_description
1 polymer ?
#
loop_
_entity_poly.entity_id
_entity_poly.type
_entity_poly.pdbx_seq_one_letter_code
_entity_poly.pdbx_strand_id
1 'polypeptide(L)'
;MIKPKLHYYDLGAEIVAFSSTRHGGVSRGRHAEFNINRYCSDDVKNVATNREALAEALGLSVDKLIVPHQIHKIDSRRIEEEFFTLSQITRDKILDGVDAVMTNVPGVCIGVSTADCIPVLVYDERKRATAAIHAGWRGTLRHIVWKTIREMVVGFSSEPKDLKAVIGPGISIENFEVGQEVYDAFASAGFDMTAIAKQFPAFGLNAEEPEMKWHLDIRMCNQLDLERAGLVAENILDTGICTYDMVDDYFSARRLGIRSGRIYNGIIIK
;
A
#
# COMPACT_ATOMS: atom_id res chain seq x y z
N MET A 1 -4.33 8.12 -26.24
CA MET A 1 -4.69 6.80 -25.69
C MET A 1 -4.31 6.82 -24.21
N ILE A 2 -5.25 6.48 -23.33
CA ILE A 2 -5.02 6.47 -21.88
C ILE A 2 -4.19 5.22 -21.60
N LYS A 3 -2.96 5.40 -21.12
CA LYS A 3 -2.04 4.29 -20.89
C LYS A 3 -1.33 4.52 -19.56
N PRO A 4 -1.76 3.84 -18.48
CA PRO A 4 -1.13 4.01 -17.19
C PRO A 4 0.34 3.62 -17.24
N LYS A 5 1.18 4.39 -16.56
CA LYS A 5 2.58 4.02 -16.33
C LYS A 5 2.68 3.28 -14.99
N LEU A 6 3.12 2.04 -15.05
CA LEU A 6 3.27 1.15 -13.89
C LEU A 6 4.75 0.87 -13.62
N HIS A 7 5.13 0.88 -12.35
CA HIS A 7 6.43 0.42 -11.87
C HIS A 7 6.26 -1.05 -11.44
N TYR A 8 6.87 -1.98 -12.17
CA TYR A 8 6.78 -3.42 -11.91
C TYR A 8 7.89 -3.93 -10.99
N TYR A 9 7.58 -4.95 -10.22
CA TYR A 9 8.51 -5.65 -9.34
C TYR A 9 8.68 -7.10 -9.78
N ASP A 10 9.91 -7.62 -9.66
CA ASP A 10 10.18 -9.03 -9.88
C ASP A 10 9.96 -9.82 -8.59
N LEU A 11 8.84 -10.53 -8.52
CA LEU A 11 8.53 -11.47 -7.44
C LEU A 11 8.48 -12.93 -7.95
N GLY A 12 8.79 -13.16 -9.23
CA GLY A 12 8.67 -14.46 -9.89
C GLY A 12 7.96 -14.41 -11.26
N ALA A 13 8.02 -15.51 -12.00
CA ALA A 13 7.50 -15.58 -13.37
C ALA A 13 5.97 -15.60 -13.45
N GLU A 14 5.32 -16.21 -12.46
CA GLU A 14 3.86 -16.46 -12.41
C GLU A 14 3.07 -15.33 -11.73
N ILE A 15 3.72 -14.20 -11.46
CA ILE A 15 3.14 -13.07 -10.73
C ILE A 15 3.34 -11.77 -11.51
N VAL A 16 2.38 -10.85 -11.36
CA VAL A 16 2.54 -9.45 -11.75
C VAL A 16 2.34 -8.61 -10.49
N ALA A 17 3.39 -7.96 -10.02
CA ALA A 17 3.34 -7.03 -8.89
C ALA A 17 3.78 -5.64 -9.37
N PHE A 18 3.07 -4.58 -8.96
CA PHE A 18 3.35 -3.24 -9.43
C PHE A 18 2.83 -2.15 -8.49
N SER A 19 3.34 -0.94 -8.67
CA SER A 19 2.72 0.30 -8.21
C SER A 19 2.43 1.20 -9.41
N SER A 20 1.23 1.78 -9.47
CA SER A 20 0.95 2.81 -10.47
C SER A 20 1.74 4.09 -10.17
N THR A 21 2.18 4.78 -11.21
CA THR A 21 2.53 6.20 -11.09
C THR A 21 1.25 7.04 -11.14
N ARG A 22 1.38 8.36 -11.00
CA ARG A 22 0.27 9.29 -11.23
C ARG A 22 0.04 9.63 -12.70
N HIS A 23 0.78 9.04 -13.64
CA HIS A 23 0.77 9.41 -15.06
C HIS A 23 -0.13 8.52 -15.92
N GLY A 24 -0.63 9.09 -17.02
CA GLY A 24 -1.29 8.31 -18.07
C GLY A 24 -2.76 8.02 -17.81
N GLY A 25 -3.43 8.88 -17.05
CA GLY A 25 -4.87 8.82 -16.77
C GLY A 25 -5.62 10.05 -17.30
N VAL A 26 -6.84 10.26 -16.80
CA VAL A 26 -7.73 11.37 -17.23
C VAL A 26 -8.21 12.28 -16.09
N SER A 27 -7.84 11.96 -14.85
CA SER A 27 -8.17 12.78 -13.68
C SER A 27 -7.49 14.15 -13.76
N ARG A 28 -8.01 15.13 -13.03
CA ARG A 28 -7.57 16.54 -13.12
C ARG A 28 -7.14 17.09 -11.76
N GLY A 29 -6.42 18.21 -11.77
CA GLY A 29 -6.01 18.91 -10.56
C GLY A 29 -5.18 18.02 -9.62
N ARG A 30 -5.59 17.93 -8.34
CA ARG A 30 -4.87 17.15 -7.31
C ARG A 30 -4.97 15.63 -7.50
N HIS A 31 -5.87 15.18 -8.36
CA HIS A 31 -6.02 13.78 -8.77
C HIS A 31 -5.30 13.49 -10.09
N ALA A 32 -4.71 14.50 -10.73
CA ALA A 32 -4.11 14.34 -12.03
C ALA A 32 -2.87 13.42 -11.97
N GLU A 33 -2.70 12.51 -12.92
CA GLU A 33 -3.63 12.15 -14.00
C GLU A 33 -4.31 10.81 -13.77
N PHE A 34 -3.63 9.87 -13.11
CA PHE A 34 -4.06 8.48 -12.99
C PHE A 34 -4.47 8.11 -11.57
N ASN A 35 -5.75 8.29 -11.26
CA ASN A 35 -6.34 7.87 -9.99
C ASN A 35 -7.48 6.87 -10.23
N ILE A 36 -7.40 5.70 -9.59
CA ILE A 36 -8.44 4.66 -9.68
C ILE A 36 -9.27 4.51 -8.39
N ASN A 37 -8.96 5.33 -7.37
CA ASN A 37 -9.61 5.27 -6.07
C ASN A 37 -10.77 6.26 -6.00
N ARG A 38 -11.97 5.75 -5.69
CA ARG A 38 -13.21 6.54 -5.57
C ARG A 38 -13.40 7.23 -4.20
N TYR A 39 -12.59 6.90 -3.21
CA TYR A 39 -12.70 7.37 -1.82
C TYR A 39 -11.86 8.63 -1.53
N CYS A 40 -11.28 9.27 -2.55
CA CYS A 40 -10.49 10.49 -2.42
C CYS A 40 -11.12 11.73 -3.09
N SER A 41 -12.43 11.70 -3.34
CA SER A 41 -13.22 12.82 -3.90
C SER A 41 -12.86 13.23 -5.34
N ASP A 42 -12.36 12.29 -6.14
CA ASP A 42 -12.18 12.50 -7.59
C ASP A 42 -13.52 12.35 -8.35
N ASP A 43 -13.56 12.80 -9.60
CA ASP A 43 -14.69 12.62 -10.48
C ASP A 43 -14.90 11.13 -10.81
N VAL A 44 -16.12 10.64 -10.60
CA VAL A 44 -16.47 9.21 -10.74
C VAL A 44 -16.24 8.70 -12.17
N LYS A 45 -16.42 9.54 -13.20
CA LYS A 45 -16.20 9.15 -14.60
C LYS A 45 -14.72 9.04 -14.90
N ASN A 46 -13.89 9.95 -14.37
CA ASN A 46 -12.44 9.86 -14.51
C ASN A 46 -11.89 8.60 -13.84
N VAL A 47 -12.35 8.31 -12.61
CA VAL A 47 -11.99 7.09 -11.88
C VAL A 47 -12.39 5.83 -12.65
N ALA A 48 -13.62 5.78 -13.18
CA ALA A 48 -14.08 4.66 -13.99
C ALA A 48 -13.20 4.44 -15.23
N THR A 49 -12.90 5.53 -15.95
CA THR A 49 -12.04 5.49 -17.14
C THR A 49 -10.62 5.01 -16.81
N ASN A 50 -10.02 5.51 -15.72
CA ASN A 50 -8.70 5.07 -15.28
C ASN A 50 -8.70 3.59 -14.86
N ARG A 51 -9.78 3.09 -14.24
CA ARG A 51 -9.93 1.67 -13.89
C ARG A 51 -10.02 0.78 -15.13
N GLU A 52 -10.77 1.20 -16.14
CA GLU A 52 -10.84 0.49 -17.43
C GLU A 52 -9.47 0.42 -18.10
N ALA A 53 -8.75 1.55 -18.16
CA ALA A 53 -7.40 1.59 -18.73
C ALA A 53 -6.40 0.71 -17.96
N LEU A 54 -6.54 0.61 -16.64
CA LEU A 54 -5.73 -0.31 -15.83
C LEU A 54 -6.05 -1.77 -16.14
N ALA A 55 -7.33 -2.11 -16.20
CA ALA A 55 -7.79 -3.46 -16.46
C ALA A 55 -7.29 -3.92 -17.84
N GLU A 56 -7.43 -3.07 -18.86
CA GLU A 56 -6.91 -3.31 -20.21
C GLU A 56 -5.39 -3.52 -20.21
N ALA A 57 -4.64 -2.65 -19.54
CA ALA A 57 -3.18 -2.76 -19.44
C ALA A 57 -2.71 -4.05 -18.74
N LEU A 58 -3.54 -4.63 -17.88
CA LEU A 58 -3.28 -5.88 -17.15
C LEU A 58 -3.90 -7.10 -17.84
N GLY A 59 -4.64 -6.94 -18.94
CA GLY A 59 -5.35 -8.03 -19.60
C GLY A 59 -6.49 -8.63 -18.77
N LEU A 60 -7.10 -7.82 -17.89
CA LEU A 60 -8.15 -8.23 -16.97
C LEU A 60 -9.48 -7.55 -17.30
N SER A 61 -10.58 -8.13 -16.81
CA SER A 61 -11.84 -7.40 -16.70
C SER A 61 -11.82 -6.44 -15.51
N VAL A 62 -12.53 -5.32 -15.60
CA VAL A 62 -12.51 -4.27 -14.55
C VAL A 62 -13.06 -4.75 -13.21
N ASP A 63 -13.95 -5.75 -13.21
CA ASP A 63 -14.49 -6.37 -12.01
C ASP A 63 -13.47 -7.27 -11.29
N LYS A 64 -12.36 -7.63 -11.93
CA LYS A 64 -11.23 -8.35 -11.32
C LYS A 64 -10.20 -7.41 -10.66
N LEU A 65 -10.42 -6.09 -10.71
CA LEU A 65 -9.63 -5.09 -9.96
C LEU A 65 -10.26 -4.82 -8.59
N ILE A 66 -9.65 -5.35 -7.53
CA ILE A 66 -10.10 -5.19 -6.15
C ILE A 66 -9.47 -3.96 -5.51
N VAL A 67 -10.30 -2.99 -5.14
CA VAL A 67 -9.87 -1.76 -4.47
C VAL A 67 -10.70 -1.58 -3.19
N PRO A 68 -10.15 -1.87 -2.00
CA PRO A 68 -10.89 -1.75 -0.75
C PRO A 68 -11.08 -0.28 -0.33
N HIS A 69 -12.06 -0.04 0.55
CA HIS A 69 -12.19 1.23 1.26
C HIS A 69 -11.34 1.19 2.53
N GLN A 70 -10.12 1.71 2.43
CA GLN A 70 -9.14 1.73 3.51
C GLN A 70 -9.43 2.85 4.50
N ILE A 71 -9.45 2.52 5.79
CA ILE A 71 -9.75 3.47 6.88
C ILE A 71 -8.67 3.51 7.96
N HIS A 72 -7.47 3.01 7.65
CA HIS A 72 -6.31 2.96 8.55
C HIS A 72 -6.55 2.10 9.81
N LYS A 73 -7.33 1.03 9.66
CA LYS A 73 -7.48 -0.05 10.63
C LYS A 73 -6.60 -1.24 10.21
N ILE A 74 -6.92 -2.43 10.71
CA ILE A 74 -6.17 -3.66 10.48
C ILE A 74 -7.04 -4.81 9.97
N ASP A 75 -8.27 -4.49 9.57
CA ASP A 75 -9.21 -5.48 9.06
C ASP A 75 -8.75 -5.95 7.68
N SER A 76 -8.78 -7.27 7.49
CA SER A 76 -8.38 -7.91 6.25
C SER A 76 -9.52 -8.74 5.66
N ARG A 77 -9.46 -8.97 4.34
CA ARG A 77 -10.40 -9.83 3.63
C ARG A 77 -9.68 -10.77 2.68
N ARG A 78 -10.10 -12.04 2.72
CA ARG A 78 -9.79 -13.01 1.68
C ARG A 78 -10.81 -12.88 0.55
N ILE A 79 -10.32 -12.76 -0.67
CA ILE A 79 -11.12 -12.74 -1.89
C ILE A 79 -11.06 -14.14 -2.51
N GLU A 80 -12.20 -14.80 -2.59
CA GLU A 80 -12.39 -16.14 -3.15
C GLU A 80 -13.27 -16.07 -4.41
N GLU A 81 -13.46 -17.18 -5.12
CA GLU A 81 -14.21 -17.19 -6.39
C GLU A 81 -15.66 -16.74 -6.21
N GLU A 82 -16.28 -17.13 -5.09
CA GLU A 82 -17.64 -16.80 -4.71
C GLU A 82 -17.86 -15.29 -4.63
N PHE A 83 -16.82 -14.51 -4.32
CA PHE A 83 -16.89 -13.04 -4.27
C PHE A 83 -17.40 -12.44 -5.59
N PHE A 84 -17.05 -13.06 -6.72
CA PHE A 84 -17.43 -12.57 -8.05
C PHE A 84 -18.86 -12.95 -8.44
N THR A 85 -19.52 -13.84 -7.69
CA THR A 85 -20.94 -14.17 -7.85
C THR A 85 -21.87 -13.20 -7.12
N LEU A 86 -21.31 -12.39 -6.21
CA LEU A 86 -22.06 -11.47 -5.37
C LEU A 86 -22.43 -10.19 -6.14
N SER A 87 -23.54 -9.58 -5.75
CA SER A 87 -23.92 -8.25 -6.24
C SER A 87 -22.84 -7.20 -5.93
N GLN A 88 -22.73 -6.15 -6.75
CA GLN A 88 -21.78 -5.06 -6.51
C GLN A 88 -21.97 -4.42 -5.13
N ILE A 89 -23.20 -4.26 -4.65
CA ILE A 89 -23.51 -3.70 -3.33
C ILE A 89 -22.92 -4.57 -2.21
N THR A 90 -23.04 -5.89 -2.33
CA THR A 90 -22.48 -6.82 -1.35
C THR A 90 -20.96 -6.79 -1.38
N ARG A 91 -20.36 -6.76 -2.57
CA ARG A 91 -18.90 -6.66 -2.75
C ARG A 91 -18.35 -5.38 -2.12
N ASP A 92 -19.02 -4.25 -2.33
CA ASP A 92 -18.65 -2.96 -1.74
C ASP A 92 -18.71 -3.00 -0.20
N LYS A 93 -19.73 -3.64 0.39
CA LYS A 93 -19.83 -3.84 1.85
C LYS A 93 -18.72 -4.73 2.42
N ILE A 94 -18.35 -5.79 1.71
CA ILE A 94 -17.27 -6.69 2.14
C ILE A 94 -15.93 -5.95 2.18
N LEU A 95 -15.70 -5.08 1.20
CA LEU A 95 -14.50 -4.28 1.03
C LEU A 95 -14.49 -2.97 1.85
N ASP A 96 -15.57 -2.68 2.58
CA ASP A 96 -15.68 -1.48 3.41
C ASP A 96 -14.85 -1.62 4.70
N GLY A 97 -14.01 -0.63 4.97
CA GLY A 97 -13.16 -0.60 6.16
C GLY A 97 -12.02 -1.62 6.16
N VAL A 98 -11.57 -2.04 4.98
CA VAL A 98 -10.55 -3.09 4.79
C VAL A 98 -9.22 -2.46 4.42
N ASP A 99 -8.17 -2.79 5.16
CA ASP A 99 -6.81 -2.27 4.95
C ASP A 99 -5.84 -3.34 4.45
N ALA A 100 -6.25 -4.61 4.38
CA ALA A 100 -5.50 -5.66 3.70
C ALA A 100 -6.43 -6.61 2.92
N VAL A 101 -6.00 -7.03 1.74
CA VAL A 101 -6.72 -8.01 0.93
C VAL A 101 -5.76 -9.13 0.55
N MET A 102 -6.26 -10.36 0.48
CA MET A 102 -5.48 -11.53 0.10
C MET A 102 -6.29 -12.49 -0.78
N THR A 103 -5.63 -13.24 -1.65
CA THR A 103 -6.30 -14.19 -2.54
C THR A 103 -5.34 -15.27 -3.03
N ASN A 104 -5.89 -16.43 -3.36
CA ASN A 104 -5.23 -17.48 -4.15
C ASN A 104 -5.93 -17.73 -5.49
N VAL A 105 -6.83 -16.82 -5.90
CA VAL A 105 -7.58 -16.93 -7.16
C VAL A 105 -6.75 -16.30 -8.29
N PRO A 106 -6.37 -17.07 -9.34
CA PRO A 106 -5.67 -16.54 -10.51
C PRO A 106 -6.50 -15.50 -11.28
N GLY A 107 -5.82 -14.58 -11.97
CA GLY A 107 -6.46 -13.53 -12.77
C GLY A 107 -7.24 -12.50 -11.95
N VAL A 108 -6.99 -12.40 -10.65
CA VAL A 108 -7.55 -11.36 -9.77
C VAL A 108 -6.43 -10.41 -9.35
N CYS A 109 -6.63 -9.12 -9.60
CA CYS A 109 -5.74 -8.07 -9.12
C CYS A 109 -6.25 -7.56 -7.78
N ILE A 110 -5.61 -8.03 -6.70
CA ILE A 110 -5.80 -7.41 -5.39
C ILE A 110 -4.81 -6.26 -5.22
N GLY A 111 -5.23 -5.20 -4.52
CA GLY A 111 -4.34 -4.09 -4.27
C GLY A 111 -4.84 -3.12 -3.23
N VAL A 112 -3.93 -2.23 -2.83
CA VAL A 112 -4.19 -1.16 -1.86
C VAL A 112 -3.78 0.18 -2.42
N SER A 113 -4.52 1.20 -2.03
CA SER A 113 -4.32 2.57 -2.46
C SER A 113 -3.52 3.37 -1.45
N THR A 114 -2.45 4.03 -1.87
CA THR A 114 -1.61 4.84 -0.98
C THR A 114 -1.37 6.24 -1.53
N ALA A 115 -1.06 7.15 -0.62
CA ALA A 115 -0.38 8.40 -0.89
C ALA A 115 0.36 8.71 0.40
N ASP A 116 1.65 8.37 0.45
CA ASP A 116 2.54 8.31 1.63
C ASP A 116 2.50 7.07 2.52
N CYS A 117 1.34 6.47 2.80
CA CYS A 117 1.31 5.22 3.59
C CYS A 117 2.09 4.10 2.88
N ILE A 118 2.66 3.15 3.64
CA ILE A 118 3.53 2.10 3.10
C ILE A 118 2.68 0.95 2.54
N PRO A 119 2.74 0.66 1.22
CA PRO A 119 2.11 -0.54 0.67
C PRO A 119 3.07 -1.72 0.79
N VAL A 120 2.56 -2.86 1.26
CA VAL A 120 3.30 -4.13 1.26
C VAL A 120 2.57 -5.15 0.39
N LEU A 121 3.25 -5.70 -0.61
CA LEU A 121 2.75 -6.78 -1.46
C LEU A 121 3.47 -8.06 -1.08
N VAL A 122 2.74 -9.17 -0.93
CA VAL A 122 3.30 -10.45 -0.50
C VAL A 122 2.87 -11.55 -1.46
N TYR A 123 3.79 -12.44 -1.79
CA TYR A 123 3.57 -13.60 -2.65
C TYR A 123 4.09 -14.88 -1.99
N ASP A 124 3.21 -15.88 -1.92
CA ASP A 124 3.56 -17.27 -1.68
C ASP A 124 3.58 -18.03 -3.01
N GLU A 125 4.78 -18.36 -3.49
CA GLU A 125 4.96 -19.11 -4.73
C GLU A 125 4.46 -20.55 -4.63
N ARG A 126 4.65 -21.20 -3.47
CA ARG A 126 4.29 -22.62 -3.26
C ARG A 126 2.79 -22.82 -3.14
N LYS A 127 2.11 -21.89 -2.48
CA LYS A 127 0.65 -21.93 -2.28
C LYS A 127 -0.13 -21.15 -3.32
N ARG A 128 0.57 -20.42 -4.21
CA ARG A 128 -0.02 -19.49 -5.18
C ARG A 128 -1.02 -18.56 -4.48
N ALA A 129 -0.55 -17.91 -3.42
CA ALA A 129 -1.35 -16.98 -2.63
C ALA A 129 -0.68 -15.61 -2.58
N THR A 130 -1.47 -14.55 -2.49
CA THR A 130 -0.97 -13.17 -2.47
C THR A 130 -1.70 -12.35 -1.43
N ALA A 131 -1.04 -11.28 -0.97
CA ALA A 131 -1.66 -10.24 -0.16
C ALA A 131 -1.19 -8.86 -0.60
N ALA A 132 -2.07 -7.86 -0.43
CA ALA A 132 -1.77 -6.44 -0.56
C ALA A 132 -2.22 -5.72 0.72
N ILE A 133 -1.31 -4.97 1.33
CA ILE A 133 -1.46 -4.47 2.71
C ILE A 133 -1.20 -2.96 2.73
N HIS A 134 -2.14 -2.21 3.29
CA HIS A 134 -2.03 -0.79 3.53
C HIS A 134 -1.52 -0.51 4.95
N ALA A 135 -0.23 -0.20 5.06
CA ALA A 135 0.39 0.12 6.33
C ALA A 135 0.63 1.63 6.48
N GLY A 136 -0.43 2.35 6.81
CA GLY A 136 -0.28 3.68 7.41
C GLY A 136 0.24 3.58 8.86
N TRP A 137 0.60 4.70 9.49
CA TRP A 137 1.19 4.66 10.84
C TRP A 137 0.28 3.98 11.88
N ARG A 138 -1.06 4.16 11.79
CA ARG A 138 -2.02 3.51 12.69
C ARG A 138 -2.09 1.99 12.48
N GLY A 139 -1.96 1.54 11.23
CA GLY A 139 -1.92 0.11 10.89
C GLY A 139 -0.60 -0.52 11.32
N THR A 140 0.51 0.20 11.08
CA THR A 140 1.86 -0.19 11.48
C THR A 140 1.99 -0.32 13.00
N LEU A 141 1.50 0.67 13.75
CA LEU A 141 1.43 0.64 15.22
C LEU A 141 0.70 -0.61 15.76
N ARG A 142 -0.27 -1.12 14.98
CA ARG A 142 -1.08 -2.30 15.30
C ARG A 142 -0.60 -3.58 14.59
N HIS A 143 0.60 -3.55 14.02
CA HIS A 143 1.24 -4.66 13.35
C HIS A 143 0.40 -5.30 12.23
N ILE A 144 -0.22 -4.49 11.37
CA ILE A 144 -1.07 -5.01 10.26
C ILE A 144 -0.30 -5.97 9.35
N VAL A 145 0.96 -5.68 9.04
CA VAL A 145 1.79 -6.53 8.18
C VAL A 145 2.00 -7.88 8.83
N TRP A 146 2.50 -7.92 10.06
CA TRP A 146 2.67 -9.17 10.80
C TRP A 146 1.36 -9.96 10.91
N LYS A 147 0.25 -9.27 11.24
CA LYS A 147 -1.10 -9.87 11.32
C LYS A 147 -1.50 -10.52 9.99
N THR A 148 -1.35 -9.81 8.87
CA THR A 148 -1.72 -10.35 7.55
C THR A 148 -0.85 -11.54 7.16
N ILE A 149 0.45 -11.55 7.49
CA ILE A 149 1.29 -12.75 7.28
C ILE A 149 0.75 -13.93 8.10
N ARG A 150 0.38 -13.73 9.38
CA ARG A 150 -0.26 -14.80 10.18
C ARG A 150 -1.56 -15.30 9.55
N GLU A 151 -2.36 -14.40 8.99
CA GLU A 151 -3.59 -14.78 8.28
C GLU A 151 -3.32 -15.56 6.99
N MET A 152 -2.22 -15.27 6.28
CA MET A 152 -1.79 -16.09 5.14
C MET A 152 -1.34 -17.49 5.58
N VAL A 153 -0.68 -17.62 6.74
CA VAL A 153 -0.34 -18.93 7.31
C VAL A 153 -1.61 -19.72 7.60
N VAL A 154 -2.60 -19.11 8.27
CA VAL A 154 -3.85 -19.79 8.63
C VAL A 154 -4.71 -20.09 7.39
N GLY A 155 -4.85 -19.14 6.47
CA GLY A 155 -5.77 -19.21 5.34
C GLY A 155 -5.27 -20.03 4.16
N PHE A 156 -3.95 -20.08 3.93
CA PHE A 156 -3.34 -20.74 2.78
C PHE A 156 -2.30 -21.80 3.16
N SER A 157 -2.05 -22.01 4.46
CA SER A 157 -0.94 -22.84 4.94
C SER A 157 0.43 -22.34 4.44
N SER A 158 0.56 -21.02 4.32
CA SER A 158 1.79 -20.39 3.85
C SER A 158 2.95 -20.63 4.81
N GLU A 159 4.17 -20.81 4.30
CA GLU A 159 5.40 -20.87 5.11
C GLU A 159 6.12 -19.52 5.04
N PRO A 160 6.20 -18.74 6.14
CA PRO A 160 6.74 -17.37 6.10
C PRO A 160 8.12 -17.22 5.47
N LYS A 161 9.03 -18.18 5.73
CA LYS A 161 10.38 -18.21 5.16
C LYS A 161 10.41 -18.29 3.62
N ASP A 162 9.34 -18.82 3.02
CA ASP A 162 9.20 -19.01 1.57
C ASP A 162 8.46 -17.83 0.92
N LEU A 163 7.89 -16.92 1.71
CA LEU A 163 7.20 -15.75 1.19
C LEU A 163 8.19 -14.73 0.64
N LYS A 164 7.80 -14.11 -0.47
CA LYS A 164 8.47 -12.94 -1.03
C LYS A 164 7.61 -11.71 -0.80
N ALA A 165 8.23 -10.57 -0.51
CA ALA A 165 7.52 -9.34 -0.23
C ALA A 165 8.15 -8.14 -0.96
N VAL A 166 7.32 -7.16 -1.30
CA VAL A 166 7.75 -5.83 -1.76
C VAL A 166 7.23 -4.79 -0.79
N ILE A 167 8.11 -3.91 -0.34
CA ILE A 167 7.74 -2.66 0.33
C ILE A 167 7.79 -1.53 -0.71
N GLY A 168 6.61 -1.14 -1.20
CA GLY A 168 6.47 -0.22 -2.32
C GLY A 168 6.70 1.26 -1.97
N PRO A 169 6.34 2.17 -2.89
CA PRO A 169 6.47 3.62 -2.70
C PRO A 169 5.66 4.12 -1.51
N GLY A 170 6.32 4.86 -0.63
CA GLY A 170 5.74 5.42 0.58
C GLY A 170 6.70 6.43 1.21
N ILE A 171 6.21 7.26 2.13
CA ILE A 171 6.97 8.37 2.69
C ILE A 171 8.19 7.88 3.47
N SER A 172 9.34 8.53 3.24
CA SER A 172 10.58 8.19 3.95
C SER A 172 10.63 8.82 5.34
N ILE A 173 11.58 8.36 6.16
CA ILE A 173 11.84 8.94 7.49
C ILE A 173 12.15 10.44 7.40
N GLU A 174 12.90 10.90 6.39
CA GLU A 174 13.24 12.32 6.22
C GLU A 174 12.00 13.21 6.06
N ASN A 175 10.89 12.65 5.58
CA ASN A 175 9.67 13.39 5.27
C ASN A 175 8.48 13.07 6.19
N PHE A 176 8.55 12.00 6.99
CA PHE A 176 7.46 11.61 7.89
C PHE A 176 7.58 12.25 9.27
N GLU A 177 7.48 13.58 9.31
CA GLU A 177 7.36 14.34 10.55
C GLU A 177 6.06 13.97 11.29
N VAL A 178 6.15 13.76 12.60
CA VAL A 178 5.04 13.43 13.50
C VAL A 178 5.12 14.24 14.80
N GLY A 179 3.98 14.38 15.48
CA GLY A 179 3.93 14.93 16.83
C GLY A 179 4.43 13.96 17.90
N GLN A 180 4.69 14.48 19.10
CA GLN A 180 5.14 13.69 20.25
C GLN A 180 4.15 12.57 20.59
N GLU A 181 2.85 12.78 20.38
CA GLU A 181 1.81 11.79 20.63
C GLU A 181 1.95 10.53 19.77
N VAL A 182 2.45 10.65 18.54
CA VAL A 182 2.67 9.49 17.67
C VAL A 182 3.96 8.78 18.08
N TYR A 183 5.02 9.54 18.40
CA TYR A 183 6.26 8.97 18.94
C TYR A 183 5.97 8.14 20.20
N ASP A 184 5.25 8.72 21.17
CA ASP A 184 4.91 8.07 22.44
C ASP A 184 4.03 6.84 22.24
N ALA A 185 3.14 6.86 21.24
CA ALA A 185 2.32 5.70 20.90
C ALA A 185 3.18 4.52 20.43
N PHE A 186 4.16 4.75 19.54
CA PHE A 186 5.09 3.71 19.10
C PHE A 186 5.99 3.22 20.24
N ALA A 187 6.52 4.13 21.06
CA ALA A 187 7.34 3.78 22.21
C ALA A 187 6.56 2.90 23.20
N SER A 188 5.30 3.28 23.50
CA SER A 188 4.40 2.53 24.38
C SER A 188 3.99 1.17 23.82
N ALA A 189 3.95 1.04 22.49
CA ALA A 189 3.70 -0.23 21.82
C ALA A 189 4.94 -1.15 21.75
N GLY A 190 6.09 -0.70 22.29
CA GLY A 190 7.30 -1.50 22.39
C GLY A 190 8.17 -1.52 21.15
N PHE A 191 8.02 -0.54 20.26
CA PHE A 191 8.94 -0.36 19.14
C PHE A 191 10.31 0.13 19.64
N ASP A 192 11.39 -0.31 18.98
CA ASP A 192 12.74 0.20 19.24
C ASP A 192 12.88 1.60 18.61
N MET A 193 12.59 2.62 19.41
CA MET A 193 12.64 4.01 18.97
C MET A 193 14.03 4.45 18.54
N THR A 194 15.10 3.78 19.00
CA THR A 194 16.46 4.12 18.56
C THR A 194 16.73 3.69 17.12
N ALA A 195 16.03 2.66 16.65
CA ALA A 195 16.11 2.15 15.29
C ALA A 195 15.15 2.87 14.33
N ILE A 196 13.97 3.29 14.81
CA ILE A 196 12.89 3.77 13.94
C ILE A 196 12.62 5.28 14.03
N ALA A 197 13.24 6.01 14.96
CA ALA A 197 12.94 7.43 15.17
C ALA A 197 14.19 8.30 15.13
N LYS A 198 14.04 9.47 14.53
CA LYS A 198 15.09 10.48 14.47
C LYS A 198 14.47 11.86 14.55
N GLN A 199 15.21 12.81 15.13
CA GLN A 199 14.82 14.21 15.10
C GLN A 199 15.41 14.92 13.89
N PHE A 200 14.60 15.73 13.22
CA PHE A 200 15.02 16.63 12.15
C PHE A 200 14.55 18.06 12.46
N PRO A 201 15.21 19.09 11.90
CA PRO A 201 14.70 20.46 11.96
C PRO A 201 13.29 20.53 11.37
N ALA A 202 12.36 21.20 12.06
CA ALA A 202 10.99 21.38 11.61
C ALA A 202 10.95 22.05 10.23
N PHE A 203 10.05 21.58 9.36
CA PHE A 203 9.94 22.12 8.01
C PHE A 203 9.60 23.62 8.00
N GLY A 204 10.32 24.38 7.17
CA GLY A 204 9.96 25.77 6.84
C GLY A 204 10.40 26.84 7.84
N LEU A 205 11.22 26.49 8.84
CA LEU A 205 11.82 27.47 9.75
C LEU A 205 13.26 27.77 9.33
N ASN A 206 13.50 28.95 8.75
CA ASN A 206 14.84 29.55 8.65
C ASN A 206 15.15 30.27 9.98
N ALA A 207 15.18 29.53 11.07
CA ALA A 207 15.62 30.02 12.37
C ALA A 207 17.10 29.65 12.58
N GLU A 208 17.85 30.50 13.29
CA GLU A 208 19.22 30.17 13.72
C GLU A 208 19.25 28.91 14.61
N GLU A 209 18.16 28.67 15.35
CA GLU A 209 17.93 27.47 16.14
C GLU A 209 16.54 26.89 15.78
N PRO A 210 16.45 25.97 14.80
CA PRO A 210 15.17 25.39 14.42
C PRO A 210 14.65 24.42 15.50
N GLU A 211 13.34 24.43 15.72
CA GLU A 211 12.69 23.42 16.55
C GLU A 211 12.93 22.03 15.95
N MET A 212 13.32 21.06 16.78
CA MET A 212 13.52 19.68 16.34
C MET A 212 12.23 18.88 16.50
N LYS A 213 11.79 18.22 15.43
CA LYS A 213 10.58 17.37 15.42
C LYS A 213 10.94 15.91 15.24
N TRP A 214 10.09 15.03 15.78
CA TRP A 214 10.22 13.60 15.57
C TRP A 214 9.80 13.19 14.17
N HIS A 215 10.58 12.29 13.60
CA HIS A 215 10.27 11.60 12.38
C HIS A 215 10.33 10.10 12.62
N LEU A 216 9.42 9.35 12.00
CA LEU A 216 9.35 7.89 12.16
C LEU A 216 9.59 7.16 10.85
N ASP A 217 10.41 6.12 10.90
CA ASP A 217 10.62 5.20 9.81
C ASP A 217 9.55 4.09 9.84
N ILE A 218 8.35 4.43 9.38
CA ILE A 218 7.27 3.44 9.26
C ILE A 218 7.58 2.37 8.21
N ARG A 219 8.51 2.61 7.27
CA ARG A 219 8.96 1.61 6.29
C ARG A 219 9.78 0.53 7.01
N MET A 220 10.77 0.93 7.82
CA MET A 220 11.55 0.03 8.66
C MET A 220 10.67 -0.75 9.64
N CYS A 221 9.68 -0.11 10.27
CA CYS A 221 8.72 -0.82 11.13
C CYS A 221 8.03 -1.99 10.40
N ASN A 222 7.61 -1.79 9.14
CA ASN A 222 6.94 -2.82 8.36
C ASN A 222 7.91 -3.90 7.88
N GLN A 223 9.17 -3.56 7.60
CA GLN A 223 10.22 -4.55 7.34
C GLN A 223 10.45 -5.45 8.55
N LEU A 224 10.60 -4.86 9.75
CA LEU A 224 10.76 -5.61 10.99
C LEU A 224 9.56 -6.53 11.28
N ASP A 225 8.33 -6.11 10.92
CA ASP A 225 7.15 -6.96 11.02
C ASP A 225 7.19 -8.18 10.09
N LEU A 226 7.71 -8.04 8.87
CA LEU A 226 7.92 -9.15 7.94
C LEU A 226 8.95 -10.13 8.49
N GLU A 227 10.11 -9.63 8.92
CA GLU A 227 11.18 -10.45 9.51
C GLU A 227 10.71 -11.16 10.79
N ARG A 228 9.98 -10.46 11.67
CA ARG A 228 9.35 -11.03 12.87
C ARG A 228 8.31 -12.09 12.55
N ALA A 229 7.62 -11.97 11.42
CA ALA A 229 6.74 -13.02 10.93
C ALA A 229 7.51 -14.24 10.40
N GLY A 230 8.81 -14.11 10.16
CA GLY A 230 9.69 -15.20 9.73
C GLY A 230 10.01 -15.19 8.24
N LEU A 231 9.77 -14.07 7.54
CA LEU A 231 10.36 -13.87 6.21
C LEU A 231 11.87 -13.73 6.35
N VAL A 232 12.61 -14.26 5.38
CA VAL A 232 14.05 -14.03 5.27
C VAL A 232 14.29 -12.68 4.59
N ALA A 233 15.31 -11.93 5.03
CA ALA A 233 15.56 -10.57 4.55
C ALA A 233 15.81 -10.52 3.04
N GLU A 234 16.42 -11.56 2.47
CA GLU A 234 16.72 -11.67 1.04
C GLU A 234 15.45 -11.78 0.17
N ASN A 235 14.32 -12.16 0.77
CA ASN A 235 13.03 -12.24 0.09
C ASN A 235 12.21 -10.95 0.22
N ILE A 236 12.76 -9.91 0.85
CA ILE A 236 12.10 -8.61 1.02
C ILE A 236 12.76 -7.59 0.09
N LEU A 237 12.04 -7.17 -0.93
CA LEU A 237 12.44 -6.07 -1.80
C LEU A 237 11.90 -4.75 -1.25
N ASP A 238 12.75 -3.92 -0.68
CA ASP A 238 12.42 -2.53 -0.38
C ASP A 238 12.77 -1.63 -1.58
N THR A 239 11.77 -0.94 -2.11
CA THR A 239 11.95 -0.03 -3.25
C THR A 239 12.74 1.24 -2.88
N GLY A 240 12.75 1.66 -1.61
CA GLY A 240 13.35 2.93 -1.17
C GLY A 240 12.69 4.20 -1.76
N ILE A 241 11.56 4.08 -2.47
CA ILE A 241 10.94 5.21 -3.16
C ILE A 241 10.15 6.05 -2.17
N CYS A 242 10.56 7.32 -2.00
CA CYS A 242 9.84 8.32 -1.22
C CYS A 242 8.80 9.04 -2.08
N THR A 243 7.50 8.89 -1.74
CA THR A 243 6.41 9.55 -2.46
C THR A 243 6.39 11.06 -2.29
N TYR A 244 6.90 11.55 -1.15
CA TYR A 244 7.00 12.99 -0.89
C TYR A 244 8.00 13.67 -1.83
N ASP A 245 9.18 13.07 -1.97
CA ASP A 245 10.25 13.60 -2.83
C ASP A 245 9.91 13.41 -4.31
N MET A 246 9.37 12.24 -4.67
CA MET A 246 9.01 11.88 -6.03
C MET A 246 7.56 12.26 -6.39
N VAL A 247 7.05 13.40 -5.89
CA VAL A 247 5.64 13.81 -6.04
C VAL A 247 5.20 14.03 -7.50
N ASP A 248 6.16 14.25 -8.40
CA ASP A 248 5.91 14.38 -9.83
C ASP A 248 5.54 13.02 -10.47
N ASP A 249 6.00 11.92 -9.89
CA ASP A 249 5.71 10.55 -10.35
C ASP A 249 4.68 9.81 -9.48
N TYR A 250 4.56 10.20 -8.21
CA TYR A 250 3.72 9.51 -7.23
C TYR A 250 2.84 10.50 -6.46
N PHE A 251 1.65 10.06 -6.04
CA PHE A 251 0.83 10.90 -5.17
C PHE A 251 1.39 10.92 -3.74
N SER A 252 1.51 12.11 -3.16
CA SER A 252 1.81 12.32 -1.74
C SER A 252 0.71 13.15 -1.09
N ALA A 253 0.07 12.60 -0.07
CA ALA A 253 -0.98 13.30 0.68
C ALA A 253 -0.40 14.43 1.52
N ARG A 254 0.85 14.32 1.96
CA ARG A 254 1.59 15.35 2.70
C ARG A 254 1.93 16.54 1.80
N ARG A 255 2.29 16.32 0.53
CA ARG A 255 2.54 17.40 -0.45
C ARG A 255 1.27 17.98 -1.05
N LEU A 256 0.33 17.13 -1.45
CA LEU A 256 -0.84 17.51 -2.26
C LEU A 256 -2.13 17.67 -1.46
N GLY A 257 -2.11 17.30 -0.18
CA GLY A 257 -3.27 17.20 0.70
C GLY A 257 -4.00 15.87 0.59
N ILE A 258 -4.77 15.52 1.62
CA ILE A 258 -5.51 14.25 1.72
C ILE A 258 -6.56 14.04 0.63
N ARG A 259 -6.98 15.11 -0.06
CA ARG A 259 -7.93 15.09 -1.19
C ARG A 259 -7.22 15.04 -2.55
N SER A 260 -6.02 14.46 -2.61
CA SER A 260 -5.30 14.15 -3.85
C SER A 260 -5.63 12.75 -4.36
N GLY A 261 -5.08 12.36 -5.52
CA GLY A 261 -5.19 10.99 -6.05
C GLY A 261 -4.48 9.95 -5.17
N ARG A 262 -4.56 8.68 -5.59
CA ARG A 262 -3.90 7.55 -4.92
C ARG A 262 -3.12 6.71 -5.91
N ILE A 263 -1.96 6.26 -5.46
CA ILE A 263 -1.17 5.19 -6.07
C ILE A 263 -1.91 3.89 -5.80
N TYR A 264 -2.11 3.06 -6.82
CA TYR A 264 -2.60 1.70 -6.63
C TYR A 264 -1.43 0.73 -6.68
N ASN A 265 -1.30 -0.08 -5.63
CA ASN A 265 -0.25 -1.08 -5.46
C ASN A 265 -0.93 -2.44 -5.59
N GLY A 266 -0.71 -3.10 -6.73
CA GLY A 266 -1.45 -4.28 -7.14
C GLY A 266 -0.57 -5.51 -7.29
N ILE A 267 -1.15 -6.67 -7.04
CA ILE A 267 -0.53 -7.97 -7.26
C ILE A 267 -1.54 -8.97 -7.86
N ILE A 268 -1.09 -9.73 -8.86
CA ILE A 268 -1.91 -10.67 -9.64
C ILE A 268 -1.14 -11.98 -9.80
N ILE A 269 -1.78 -13.08 -9.45
CA ILE A 269 -1.36 -14.43 -9.87
C ILE A 269 -1.83 -14.62 -11.31
N LYS A 270 -0.90 -14.89 -12.23
CA LYS A 270 -1.23 -15.19 -13.63
C LYS A 270 -2.05 -16.46 -13.76
#